data_AF-A0A822FSL0-F1
#
_entry.id   AF-A0A822FSL0-F1
#
_cell.length_a   1.000
_cell.length_b   1.000
_cell.length_c   1.000
_cell.angle_alpha   90.00
_cell.angle_beta   90.00
_cell.angle_gamma   90.00
#
_symmetry.space_group_name_H-M   'P 1'
#
loop_
_entity.id
_entity.type
_entity.pdbx_description
1 polymer ?
#
loop_
_entity_poly.entity_id
_entity_poly.type
_entity_poly.pdbx_seq_one_letter_code
_entity_poly.pdbx_strand_id
1 'polypeptide(L)'
;QQQKSAILTQRQQCINLVKNGMTRDMYPQLSLAVEIFLCASISTATVERDFSTMNRILTDLRNRLTTEHLEQLMRISIEGP
;
A
#
# COMPACT_ATOMS: atom_id res chain seq x y z
N GLN A 1 11.80 20.15 -35.27
CA GLN A 1 12.23 20.26 -33.86
C GLN A 1 10.98 20.36 -33.01
N GLN A 2 10.58 19.29 -32.31
CA GLN A 2 9.37 19.32 -31.50
C GLN A 2 9.63 18.48 -30.24
N GLN A 3 10.11 19.14 -29.19
CA GLN A 3 10.37 18.53 -27.89
C GLN A 3 9.11 18.72 -27.06
N LYS A 4 8.20 17.75 -27.15
CA LYS A 4 6.96 17.70 -26.35
C LYS A 4 7.36 17.20 -24.96
N SER A 5 7.59 18.10 -24.02
CA SER A 5 7.86 17.78 -22.63
C SER A 5 6.63 17.10 -22.02
N ALA A 6 6.65 15.77 -21.95
CA ALA A 6 5.60 14.99 -21.31
C ALA A 6 5.60 15.30 -19.82
N ILE A 7 4.50 15.86 -19.32
CA ILE A 7 4.29 16.05 -17.88
C ILE A 7 4.21 14.65 -17.26
N LEU A 8 5.29 14.21 -16.61
CA LEU A 8 5.34 12.93 -15.92
C LEU A 8 4.52 13.03 -14.63
N THR A 9 3.63 12.07 -14.41
CA THR A 9 2.92 11.93 -13.13
C THR A 9 3.93 11.74 -11.99
N GLN A 10 3.64 12.27 -10.80
CA GLN A 10 4.55 12.18 -9.63
C GLN A 10 5.03 10.75 -9.34
N ARG A 11 4.14 9.76 -9.46
CA ARG A 11 4.49 8.33 -9.33
C ARG A 11 5.56 7.91 -10.35
N GLN A 12 5.46 8.36 -11.59
CA GLN A 12 6.44 8.02 -12.64
C GLN A 12 7.80 8.67 -12.38
N GLN A 13 7.82 9.88 -11.81
CA GLN A 13 9.05 10.54 -11.37
C GLN A 13 9.73 9.73 -10.26
N CYS A 14 8.97 9.30 -9.24
CA CYS A 14 9.46 8.43 -8.17
C CYS A 14 10.02 7.11 -8.70
N ILE A 15 9.33 6.46 -9.64
CA ILE A 15 9.79 5.22 -10.27
C ILE A 15 11.12 5.43 -11.02
N ASN A 16 11.27 6.55 -11.71
CA ASN A 16 12.49 6.86 -12.46
C ASN A 16 13.68 7.12 -11.52
N LEU A 17 13.45 7.71 -10.34
CA LEU A 17 14.48 7.93 -9.32
C LEU A 17 15.01 6.62 -8.72
N VAL A 18 14.14 5.63 -8.50
CA VAL A 18 14.54 4.31 -7.97
C VAL A 18 15.22 3.45 -9.03
N LYS A 19 14.75 3.52 -10.28
CA LYS A 19 15.31 2.73 -11.40
C LYS A 19 16.72 3.17 -11.80
N ASN A 20 17.12 4.39 -11.49
CA ASN A 20 18.45 4.89 -11.80
C ASN A 20 19.46 4.43 -10.74
N GLY A 21 20.28 3.43 -11.08
CA GLY A 21 21.29 2.86 -10.17
C GLY A 21 22.25 3.91 -9.59
N MET A 22 22.60 4.94 -10.36
CA MET A 22 23.46 6.03 -9.90
C MET A 22 22.83 6.83 -8.75
N THR A 23 21.51 6.98 -8.75
CA THR A 23 20.78 7.74 -7.72
C THR A 23 20.73 6.97 -6.40
N ARG A 24 20.70 5.64 -6.47
CA ARG A 24 20.76 4.75 -5.30
C ARG A 24 22.12 4.80 -4.62
N ASP A 25 23.20 4.86 -5.40
CA ASP A 25 24.56 4.93 -4.85
C ASP A 25 24.87 6.31 -4.25
N MET A 26 24.37 7.39 -4.88
CA MET A 26 24.55 8.75 -4.36
C MET A 26 23.62 9.08 -3.19
N TYR A 27 22.39 8.56 -3.18
CA TYR A 27 21.36 8.91 -2.20
C TYR A 27 20.60 7.67 -1.67
N PRO A 28 21.28 6.77 -0.95
CA PRO A 28 20.70 5.48 -0.53
C PRO A 28 19.46 5.63 0.36
N GLN A 29 19.46 6.61 1.26
CA GLN A 29 18.32 6.87 2.16
C GLN A 29 17.10 7.42 1.41
N LEU A 30 17.32 8.28 0.41
CA LEU A 30 16.25 8.82 -0.42
C LEU A 30 15.64 7.72 -1.29
N SER A 31 16.48 6.88 -1.92
CA SER A 31 16.00 5.75 -2.71
C SER A 31 15.17 4.78 -1.88
N LEU A 32 15.59 4.46 -0.65
CA LEU A 32 14.82 3.63 0.27
C LEU A 32 13.46 4.27 0.63
N ALA A 33 13.45 5.56 0.94
CA ALA A 33 12.21 6.27 1.26
C ALA A 33 11.23 6.28 0.07
N VAL A 34 11.72 6.46 -1.15
CA VAL A 34 10.91 6.43 -2.37
C VAL A 34 10.41 5.01 -2.67
N GLU A 35 11.21 3.97 -2.42
CA GLU A 35 10.77 2.57 -2.52
C GLU A 35 9.61 2.28 -1.55
N ILE A 36 9.75 2.67 -0.28
CA ILE A 36 8.68 2.53 0.74
C ILE A 36 7.42 3.30 0.30
N PHE A 37 7.59 4.54 -0.15
CA PHE A 37 6.48 5.37 -0.62
C PHE A 37 5.76 4.78 -1.84
N LEU A 38 6.48 4.14 -2.76
CA LEU A 38 5.90 3.50 -3.94
C LEU A 38 5.15 2.19 -3.61
N CYS A 39 5.56 1.51 -2.54
CA CYS A 39 4.89 0.32 -1.99
C CYS A 39 3.65 0.67 -1.17
N ALA A 40 3.64 1.82 -0.48
CA ALA A 40 2.47 2.27 0.26
C ALA A 40 1.33 2.64 -0.69
N SER A 41 0.23 1.89 -0.66
CA SER A 41 -1.00 2.26 -1.33
C SER A 41 -1.58 3.52 -0.69
N ILE A 42 -1.65 4.62 -1.44
CA ILE A 42 -2.23 5.91 -0.97
C ILE A 42 -3.75 5.77 -0.66
N SER A 43 -4.40 4.72 -1.17
CA SER A 43 -5.83 4.50 -0.97
C SER A 43 -6.12 3.65 0.27
N THR A 44 -6.84 4.22 1.23
CA THR A 44 -7.41 3.52 2.40
C THR A 44 -8.67 2.73 2.06
N ALA A 45 -9.22 2.88 0.86
CA ALA A 45 -10.52 2.31 0.48
C ALA A 45 -10.55 0.77 0.56
N THR A 46 -9.43 0.10 0.33
CA THR A 46 -9.33 -1.37 0.49
C THR A 46 -9.43 -1.76 1.95
N VAL A 47 -8.67 -1.09 2.82
CA VAL A 47 -8.66 -1.32 4.27
C VAL A 47 -10.04 -1.02 4.88
N GLU A 48 -10.68 0.07 4.46
CA GLU A 48 -12.05 0.41 4.89
C GLU A 48 -13.08 -0.65 4.49
N ARG A 49 -12.94 -1.23 3.29
CA ARG A 49 -13.80 -2.33 2.82
C ARG A 49 -13.61 -3.59 3.67
N ASP A 50 -12.38 -3.90 4.05
CA ASP A 50 -12.07 -5.07 4.88
C ASP A 50 -12.65 -4.92 6.28
N PHE A 51 -12.50 -3.75 6.91
CA PHE A 51 -13.13 -3.44 8.20
C PHE A 51 -14.66 -3.42 8.12
N SER A 52 -15.24 -2.91 7.03
CA SER A 52 -16.69 -2.97 6.82
C SER A 52 -17.20 -4.41 6.74
N THR A 53 -16.44 -5.30 6.09
CA THR A 53 -16.76 -6.72 6.00
C THR A 53 -16.66 -7.40 7.36
N MET A 54 -15.64 -7.06 8.15
CA MET A 54 -15.51 -7.53 9.54
C MET A 54 -16.70 -7.11 10.41
N ASN A 55 -17.15 -5.86 10.32
CA ASN A 55 -18.31 -5.35 11.04
C ASN A 55 -19.61 -6.10 10.70
N ARG A 56 -19.70 -6.76 9.54
CA ARG A 56 -20.85 -7.63 9.21
C ARG A 56 -20.80 -8.97 9.97
N ILE A 57 -19.62 -9.47 10.29
CA ILE A 57 -19.41 -10.72 11.03
C ILE A 57 -19.57 -10.45 12.53
N LEU A 58 -19.03 -9.32 13.01
CA LEU A 58 -19.23 -8.74 14.34
C LEU A 58 -20.56 -7.96 14.43
N THR A 59 -21.68 -8.65 14.26
CA THR A 59 -22.97 -8.07 14.64
C THR A 59 -23.21 -8.34 16.13
N ASP A 60 -23.97 -7.48 16.81
CA ASP A 60 -24.27 -7.62 18.26
C ASP A 60 -24.81 -9.01 18.65
N LEU A 61 -25.45 -9.70 17.70
CA LEU A 61 -26.00 -11.06 17.85
C LEU A 61 -24.96 -12.19 17.67
N ARG A 62 -23.75 -11.90 17.16
CA ARG A 62 -22.64 -12.84 16.87
C ARG A 62 -21.33 -12.50 17.60
N ASN A 63 -21.41 -11.91 18.79
CA ASN A 63 -20.26 -11.52 19.62
C ASN A 63 -19.45 -12.68 20.26
N ARG A 64 -19.37 -13.86 19.63
CA ARG A 64 -18.53 -14.98 20.11
C ARG A 64 -17.09 -14.95 19.58
N LEU A 65 -16.81 -14.14 18.55
CA LEU A 65 -15.46 -13.98 18.01
C LEU A 65 -14.68 -12.98 18.86
N THR A 66 -13.58 -13.43 19.44
CA THR A 66 -12.66 -12.53 20.13
C THR A 66 -11.85 -11.70 19.13
N THR A 67 -11.27 -10.61 19.59
CA THR A 67 -10.37 -9.75 18.79
C THR A 67 -9.23 -10.52 18.16
N GLU A 68 -8.70 -11.55 18.84
CA GLU A 68 -7.64 -12.42 18.33
C GLU A 68 -8.10 -13.25 17.12
N HIS A 69 -9.32 -13.80 17.16
CA HIS A 69 -9.86 -14.58 16.05
C HIS A 69 -10.08 -13.68 14.82
N LEU A 70 -10.46 -12.43 15.05
CA LEU A 70 -10.66 -11.44 14.00
C LEU A 70 -9.35 -11.02 13.33
N GLU A 71 -8.29 -10.84 14.12
CA GLU A 71 -6.96 -10.56 13.58
C GLU A 71 -6.48 -11.72 12.70
N GLN A 72 -6.65 -12.97 13.17
CA GLN A 72 -6.29 -14.15 12.39
C GLN A 72 -7.08 -14.24 11.09
N LEU A 73 -8.39 -13.97 11.12
CA LEU A 73 -9.23 -13.94 9.91
C LEU A 73 -8.83 -12.82 8.94
N MET A 74 -8.43 -11.63 9.43
CA MET A 74 -7.90 -10.58 8.55
C MET A 74 -6.58 -10.96 7.93
N ARG A 75 -5.66 -11.56 8.71
CA ARG A 75 -4.38 -12.03 8.18
C ARG A 75 -4.60 -13.04 7.05
N ILE A 76 -5.49 -14.02 7.25
CA ILE A 76 -5.86 -15.00 6.21
C ILE A 76 -6.50 -14.29 5.00
N SER A 77 -7.35 -13.29 5.21
CA SER A 77 -8.00 -12.57 4.11
C SER A 77 -7.03 -11.72 3.28
N ILE A 78 -5.95 -11.23 3.88
CA ILE A 78 -4.94 -10.37 3.23
C ILE A 78 -3.82 -11.21 2.60
N GLU A 79 -3.33 -12.21 3.32
CA GLU A 79 -2.16 -13.02 2.94
C GLU A 79 -2.55 -14.27 2.12
N GLY A 80 -3.80 -14.73 2.24
CA GLY A 80 -4.29 -15.99 1.67
C GLY A 80 -4.34 -17.14 2.69
N PRO A 81 -4.97 -18.27 2.34
CA PRO A 81 -5.06 -19.47 3.18
C PRO A 81 -3.76 -20.28 3.26
#